data_AF-A0A7C5Q7W3-F1
#
_entry.id   AF-A0A7C5Q7W3-F1
#
_cell.length_a   1.000
_cell.length_b   1.000
_cell.length_c   1.000
_cell.angle_alpha   90.00
_cell.angle_beta   90.00
_cell.angle_gamma   90.00
#
_symmetry.space_group_name_H-M   'P 1'
#
loop_
_entity.id
_entity.type
_entity.pdbx_description
1 polymer ?
#
loop_
_entity_poly.entity_id
_entity_poly.type
_entity_poly.pdbx_seq_one_letter_code
_entity_poly.pdbx_strand_id
1 'polypeptide(L)'
;MVNIKSEKAKALKLIKEGATPSEHIKGVKMLLEHVEPGDILFLLENRRNGNLEDISEELDKILEEKGIGIDLKKIVSDDWFENMLRNIEGFEEVCDLIGYRFVAFAMIAGVNLKSVNHNPQFPAESTVEFTIGNEPYVHEMSLEEFRKTLLVSILSPDIEEEIKLSPEPKKEEIIHIIGARYFLLAPIYGLKLKKLYVVEPSRGKEGYIIRFDRDSRIEESTIKELREAIRKMVAREEVGEKEPAGRFSPNAIPLAEKALEAGNPSRALEHLRDWILFVRNYRIGGTVAQLMHEPEPHFERGLLLVGRAYRLLNRNKIAEDFLRFSIQLLPNARKKPVFLFELSQIMFSEGRYGEAIGPLRRARKLGISKSLVYPLLGKCFLECKRNVAAFVVLGELNREGLLDKDSKLWYEEAKRRLGDAISIIENIPSPQPADEDLTIPGIMVS
;
A
#
# COMPACT_ATOMS: atom_id res chain seq x y z
N MET A 1 58.05 16.48 10.95
CA MET A 1 56.79 16.45 11.72
C MET A 1 55.76 17.22 10.92
N VAL A 2 54.85 16.51 10.25
CA VAL A 2 53.72 17.12 9.55
C VAL A 2 52.84 17.82 10.58
N ASN A 3 52.44 19.06 10.31
CA ASN A 3 51.65 19.85 11.25
C ASN A 3 50.19 19.39 11.22
N ILE A 4 49.86 18.36 12.01
CA ILE A 4 48.54 17.72 12.11
C ILE A 4 47.41 18.76 12.26
N LYS A 5 47.63 19.85 13.01
CA LYS A 5 46.64 20.93 13.16
C LYS A 5 46.36 21.68 11.86
N SER A 6 47.38 21.90 11.04
CA SER A 6 47.25 22.57 9.75
C SER A 6 46.51 21.71 8.73
N GLU A 7 46.72 20.39 8.76
CA GLU A 7 46.03 19.46 7.85
C GLU A 7 44.58 19.26 8.24
N LYS A 8 44.29 19.13 9.54
CA LYS A 8 42.92 19.06 10.05
C LYS A 8 42.13 20.32 9.71
N ALA A 9 42.72 21.51 9.88
CA ALA A 9 42.07 22.76 9.48
C ALA A 9 41.75 22.82 7.98
N LYS A 10 42.66 22.32 7.14
CA LYS A 10 42.46 22.23 5.68
C LYS A 10 41.38 21.21 5.32
N ALA A 11 41.32 20.06 6.00
CA ALA A 11 40.30 19.05 5.81
C ALA A 11 38.90 19.59 6.17
N LEU A 12 38.76 20.25 7.32
CA LEU A 12 37.51 20.89 7.74
C LEU A 12 37.05 21.97 6.75
N LYS A 13 37.98 22.74 6.19
CA LYS A 13 37.66 23.73 5.15
C LYS A 13 37.11 23.07 3.90
N LEU A 14 37.75 22.00 3.42
CA LEU A 14 37.28 21.25 2.24
C LEU A 14 35.89 20.63 2.46
N ILE A 15 35.58 20.18 3.69
CA ILE A 15 34.27 19.59 4.03
C ILE A 15 33.16 20.64 4.11
N LYS A 16 33.47 21.86 4.60
CA LYS A 16 32.46 22.93 4.80
C LYS A 16 32.27 23.82 3.57
N GLU A 17 33.34 24.08 2.84
CA GLU A 17 33.39 25.08 1.77
C GLU A 17 33.70 24.44 0.40
N GLY A 18 33.80 23.11 0.33
CA GLY A 18 33.98 22.40 -0.93
C GLY A 18 32.85 22.71 -1.89
N ALA A 19 33.19 23.03 -3.15
CA ALA A 19 32.21 23.28 -4.19
C ALA A 19 31.86 22.01 -4.96
N THR A 20 32.64 20.93 -4.77
CA THR A 20 32.51 19.69 -5.54
C THR A 20 32.56 18.44 -4.66
N PRO A 21 31.91 17.34 -5.08
CA PRO A 21 32.00 16.04 -4.40
C PRO A 21 33.44 15.56 -4.21
N SER A 22 34.32 15.85 -5.17
CA SER A 22 35.74 15.48 -5.08
C SER A 22 36.49 16.22 -3.97
N GLU A 23 36.13 17.47 -3.69
CA GLU A 23 36.70 18.24 -2.59
C GLU A 23 36.19 17.74 -1.24
N HIS A 24 34.89 17.43 -1.15
CA HIS A 24 34.31 16.79 0.04
C HIS A 24 34.99 15.44 0.33
N ILE A 25 35.10 14.54 -0.66
CA ILE A 25 35.77 13.24 -0.51
C ILE A 25 37.23 13.42 -0.04
N LYS A 26 37.95 14.37 -0.64
CA LYS A 26 39.33 14.66 -0.23
C LYS A 26 39.41 15.15 1.20
N GLY A 27 38.52 16.06 1.60
CA GLY A 27 38.42 16.56 2.96
C GLY A 27 38.11 15.45 3.96
N VAL A 28 37.15 14.59 3.67
CA VAL A 28 36.80 13.41 4.49
C VAL A 28 38.00 12.48 4.66
N LYS A 29 38.66 12.11 3.55
CA LYS A 29 39.84 11.21 3.60
C LYS A 29 40.97 11.80 4.44
N MET A 30 41.27 13.09 4.25
CA MET A 30 42.27 13.81 5.05
C MET A 30 41.90 13.85 6.53
N LEU A 31 40.62 14.08 6.86
CA LEU A 31 40.17 14.13 8.25
C LEU A 31 40.31 12.75 8.94
N LEU A 32 40.05 11.67 8.21
CA LEU A 32 40.11 10.29 8.70
C LEU A 32 41.51 9.65 8.62
N GLU A 33 42.56 10.38 8.28
CA GLU A 33 43.95 9.91 8.43
C GLU A 33 44.35 9.80 9.90
N HIS A 34 43.82 10.67 10.75
CA HIS A 34 43.98 10.67 12.20
C HIS A 34 42.60 10.71 12.86
N VAL A 35 41.89 9.58 12.79
CA VAL A 35 40.50 9.45 13.26
C VAL A 35 40.42 9.83 14.74
N GLU A 36 39.88 11.01 15.04
CA GLU A 36 39.40 11.34 16.37
C GLU A 36 37.87 11.11 16.42
N PRO A 37 37.32 10.69 17.56
CA PRO A 37 35.88 10.41 17.61
C PRO A 37 34.98 11.62 17.32
N GLY A 38 35.46 12.82 17.65
CA GLY A 38 34.77 14.07 17.30
C GLY A 38 34.70 14.32 15.79
N ASP A 39 35.61 13.74 15.01
CA ASP A 39 35.63 13.90 13.56
C ASP A 39 34.54 13.06 12.90
N ILE A 40 34.27 11.86 13.43
CA ILE A 40 33.18 11.00 12.93
C ILE A 40 31.84 11.68 13.19
N LEU A 41 31.61 12.18 14.41
CA LEU A 41 30.40 12.95 14.74
C LEU A 41 30.24 14.17 13.84
N PHE A 42 31.32 14.92 13.60
CA PHE A 42 31.32 16.06 12.70
C PHE A 42 30.90 15.67 11.27
N LEU A 43 31.40 14.56 10.73
CA LEU A 43 31.04 14.09 9.40
C LEU A 43 29.57 13.70 9.30
N LEU A 44 29.06 12.94 10.27
CA LEU A 44 27.66 12.49 10.31
C LEU A 44 26.70 13.68 10.49
N GLU A 45 27.07 14.66 11.30
CA GLU A 45 26.28 15.88 11.51
C GLU A 45 26.24 16.77 10.25
N ASN A 46 27.37 16.94 9.55
CA ASN A 46 27.39 17.65 8.28
C ASN A 46 26.57 16.94 7.20
N ARG A 47 26.60 15.60 7.16
CA ARG A 47 25.73 14.83 6.27
C ARG A 47 24.25 15.03 6.61
N ARG A 48 23.88 14.96 7.89
CA ARG A 48 22.50 15.20 8.35
C ARG A 48 21.99 16.59 7.99
N ASN A 49 22.88 17.58 7.96
CA ASN A 49 22.56 18.96 7.57
C ASN A 49 22.57 19.20 6.04
N GLY A 50 22.81 18.16 5.23
CA GLY A 50 22.82 18.23 3.76
C GLY A 50 24.16 18.65 3.14
N ASN A 51 25.17 19.02 3.94
CA ASN A 51 26.47 19.49 3.44
C ASN A 51 27.28 18.38 2.74
N LEU A 52 26.99 17.12 3.03
CA LEU A 52 27.66 15.94 2.44
C LEU A 52 26.67 14.96 1.81
N GLU A 53 25.49 15.45 1.41
CA GLU A 53 24.48 14.62 0.75
C GLU A 53 24.97 14.11 -0.61
N ASP A 54 25.73 14.93 -1.33
CA ASP A 54 26.33 14.63 -2.64
C ASP A 54 27.33 13.47 -2.61
N ILE A 55 27.91 13.18 -1.44
CA ILE A 55 28.88 12.09 -1.23
C ILE A 55 28.39 11.04 -0.22
N SER A 56 27.09 10.99 0.05
CA SER A 56 26.50 10.17 1.12
C SER A 56 26.88 8.68 1.04
N GLU A 57 26.82 8.09 -0.15
CA GLU A 57 27.22 6.69 -0.40
C GLU A 57 28.73 6.48 -0.32
N GLU A 58 29.52 7.46 -0.76
CA GLU A 58 30.98 7.37 -0.73
C GLU A 58 31.50 7.52 0.70
N LEU A 59 30.86 8.37 1.52
CA LEU A 59 31.14 8.48 2.94
C LEU A 59 30.88 7.14 3.66
N ASP A 60 29.81 6.41 3.31
CA ASP A 60 29.53 5.08 3.87
C ASP A 60 30.69 4.12 3.59
N LYS A 61 31.17 4.07 2.34
CA LYS A 61 32.32 3.23 1.97
C LYS A 61 33.59 3.61 2.72
N ILE A 62 33.89 4.91 2.84
CA ILE A 62 35.10 5.38 3.54
C ILE A 62 35.03 5.00 5.03
N LEU A 63 33.87 5.15 5.67
CA LEU A 63 33.69 4.78 7.07
C LEU A 63 33.76 3.26 7.28
N GLU A 64 33.26 2.46 6.34
CA GLU A 64 33.41 0.99 6.35
C GLU A 64 34.86 0.55 6.19
N GLU A 65 35.62 1.14 5.25
CA GLU A 65 37.04 0.86 5.04
C GLU A 65 37.88 1.16 6.29
N LYS A 66 37.44 2.12 7.12
CA LYS A 66 38.07 2.49 8.39
C LYS A 66 37.61 1.65 9.58
N GLY A 67 36.71 0.67 9.38
CA GLY A 67 36.15 -0.15 10.45
C GLY A 67 35.18 0.58 11.38
N ILE A 68 34.70 1.76 10.97
CA ILE A 68 33.78 2.62 11.74
C ILE A 68 32.32 2.29 11.41
N GLY A 69 32.05 1.99 10.14
CA GLY A 69 30.72 1.64 9.63
C GLY A 69 30.52 0.14 9.53
N ILE A 70 29.39 -0.34 10.05
CA ILE A 70 28.98 -1.75 10.02
C ILE A 70 27.73 -1.89 9.14
N ASP A 71 27.77 -2.80 8.17
CA ASP A 71 26.63 -3.10 7.29
C ASP A 71 25.58 -4.00 7.96
N LEU A 72 24.40 -3.44 8.25
CA LEU A 72 23.33 -4.15 8.92
C LEU A 72 22.56 -5.09 7.99
N LYS A 73 22.61 -4.88 6.67
CA LYS A 73 21.95 -5.77 5.69
C LYS A 73 22.46 -7.21 5.76
N LYS A 74 23.68 -7.42 6.27
CA LYS A 74 24.32 -8.74 6.38
C LYS A 74 23.87 -9.53 7.61
N ILE A 75 23.13 -8.90 8.54
CA ILE A 75 22.88 -9.44 9.88
C ILE A 75 21.51 -10.13 9.93
N VAL A 76 20.45 -9.47 9.47
CA VAL A 76 19.08 -10.03 9.38
C VAL A 76 18.35 -9.40 8.20
N SER A 77 17.42 -10.15 7.60
CA SER A 77 16.55 -9.69 6.52
C SER A 77 15.46 -8.75 7.04
N ASP A 78 15.20 -7.65 6.34
CA ASP A 78 14.03 -6.79 6.54
C ASP A 78 12.72 -7.60 6.52
N ASP A 79 12.70 -8.74 5.82
CA ASP A 79 11.56 -9.64 5.66
C ASP A 79 11.55 -10.80 6.68
N TRP A 80 12.18 -10.65 7.85
CA TRP A 80 12.26 -11.75 8.83
C TRP A 80 10.88 -12.28 9.21
N PHE A 81 9.92 -11.37 9.42
CA PHE A 81 8.56 -11.73 9.83
C PHE A 81 7.91 -12.49 8.69
N GLU A 82 7.81 -11.90 7.50
CA GLU A 82 7.26 -12.53 6.29
C GLU A 82 7.86 -13.90 5.95
N ASN A 83 9.18 -14.05 6.09
CA ASN A 83 9.85 -15.34 5.87
C ASN A 83 9.46 -16.38 6.93
N MET A 84 9.22 -15.96 8.17
CA MET A 84 8.67 -16.82 9.21
C MET A 84 7.20 -17.17 8.91
N LEU A 85 6.43 -16.22 8.37
CA LEU A 85 5.00 -16.40 8.06
C LEU A 85 4.76 -17.47 6.99
N ARG A 86 5.66 -17.58 6.01
CA ARG A 86 5.58 -18.60 4.94
C ARG A 86 5.55 -20.04 5.45
N ASN A 87 6.01 -20.28 6.68
CA ASN A 87 6.13 -21.61 7.25
C ASN A 87 4.98 -21.96 8.21
N ILE A 88 4.00 -21.07 8.42
CA ILE A 88 2.89 -21.27 9.37
C ILE A 88 1.58 -21.40 8.60
N GLU A 89 0.95 -22.58 8.69
CA GLU A 89 -0.37 -22.85 8.11
C GLU A 89 -1.46 -22.09 8.90
N GLY A 90 -2.45 -21.51 8.22
CA GLY A 90 -3.54 -20.73 8.86
C GLY A 90 -3.11 -19.36 9.44
N PHE A 91 -1.89 -18.91 9.15
CA PHE A 91 -1.36 -17.68 9.72
C PHE A 91 -2.13 -16.41 9.33
N GLU A 92 -2.62 -16.32 8.09
CA GLU A 92 -3.41 -15.17 7.64
C GLU A 92 -4.66 -14.99 8.52
N GLU A 93 -5.31 -16.09 8.90
CA GLU A 93 -6.48 -16.10 9.77
C GLU A 93 -6.13 -15.65 11.19
N VAL A 94 -4.99 -16.12 11.72
CA VAL A 94 -4.49 -15.68 13.04
C VAL A 94 -4.13 -14.20 13.03
N CYS A 95 -3.56 -13.69 11.94
CA CYS A 95 -3.28 -12.25 11.77
C CYS A 95 -4.55 -11.42 11.64
N ASP A 96 -5.57 -11.92 10.94
CA ASP A 96 -6.85 -11.24 10.80
C ASP A 96 -7.56 -11.15 12.17
N LEU A 97 -7.44 -12.19 12.99
CA LEU A 97 -8.02 -12.25 14.33
C LEU A 97 -7.24 -11.41 15.35
N ILE A 98 -5.94 -11.70 15.53
CA ILE A 98 -5.10 -11.07 16.56
C ILE A 98 -4.61 -9.69 16.13
N GLY A 99 -4.37 -9.49 14.84
CA GLY A 99 -3.75 -8.30 14.27
C GLY A 99 -2.27 -8.55 13.94
N TYR A 100 -1.87 -8.24 12.70
CA TYR A 100 -0.51 -8.46 12.17
C TYR A 100 0.62 -8.03 13.13
N ARG A 101 0.54 -6.82 13.69
CA ARG A 101 1.55 -6.31 14.62
C ARG A 101 1.54 -7.03 15.97
N PHE A 102 0.38 -7.42 16.48
CA PHE A 102 0.26 -8.15 17.74
C PHE A 102 0.80 -9.57 17.62
N VAL A 103 0.66 -10.20 16.45
CA VAL A 103 1.32 -11.49 16.19
C VAL A 103 2.85 -11.32 16.17
N ALA A 104 3.37 -10.26 15.55
CA ALA A 104 4.80 -9.93 15.63
C ALA A 104 5.24 -9.67 17.08
N PHE A 105 4.45 -8.95 17.88
CA PHE A 105 4.73 -8.71 19.30
C PHE A 105 4.75 -10.01 20.11
N ALA A 106 3.83 -10.93 19.85
CA ALA A 106 3.82 -12.25 20.47
C ALA A 106 5.15 -12.97 20.20
N MET A 107 5.58 -13.06 18.94
CA MET A 107 6.84 -13.70 18.59
C MET A 107 8.06 -13.02 19.24
N ILE A 108 8.11 -11.69 19.22
CA ILE A 108 9.20 -10.91 19.82
C ILE A 108 9.23 -11.09 21.35
N ALA A 109 8.06 -11.24 21.99
CA ALA A 109 7.94 -11.54 23.41
C ALA A 109 8.20 -13.02 23.75
N GLY A 110 8.49 -13.87 22.76
CA GLY A 110 8.71 -15.31 22.97
C GLY A 110 7.42 -16.09 23.23
N VAL A 111 6.27 -15.56 22.82
CA VAL A 111 4.96 -16.22 22.94
C VAL A 111 4.75 -17.18 21.77
N ASN A 112 4.42 -18.42 22.11
CA ASN A 112 4.04 -19.48 21.19
C ASN A 112 2.52 -19.64 21.21
N LEU A 113 1.86 -19.11 20.17
CA LEU A 113 0.41 -19.25 19.98
C LEU A 113 0.05 -20.72 19.73
N LYS A 114 -0.96 -21.23 20.44
CA LYS A 114 -1.47 -22.60 20.29
C LYS A 114 -2.78 -22.61 19.51
N SER A 115 -3.74 -21.78 19.92
CA SER A 115 -5.05 -21.69 19.29
C SER A 115 -5.67 -20.31 19.49
N VAL A 116 -6.60 -19.95 18.61
CA VAL A 116 -7.44 -18.75 18.73
C VAL A 116 -8.89 -19.19 18.59
N ASN A 117 -9.65 -19.06 19.67
CA ASN A 117 -11.06 -19.39 19.70
C ASN A 117 -11.86 -18.13 19.36
N HIS A 118 -12.16 -17.95 18.08
CA HIS A 118 -12.90 -16.77 17.62
C HIS A 118 -14.41 -16.98 17.73
N ASN A 119 -15.08 -16.09 18.47
CA ASN A 119 -16.53 -16.01 18.52
C ASN A 119 -17.02 -14.87 17.61
N PRO A 120 -17.48 -15.17 16.38
CA PRO A 120 -17.90 -14.13 15.42
C PRO A 120 -19.17 -13.39 15.85
N GLN A 121 -19.96 -13.97 16.76
CA GLN A 121 -21.20 -13.38 17.25
C GLN A 121 -20.94 -12.44 18.45
N PHE A 122 -19.92 -12.76 19.24
CA PHE A 122 -19.45 -11.95 20.37
C PHE A 122 -17.91 -11.86 20.35
N PRO A 123 -17.32 -10.96 19.54
CA PRO A 123 -15.87 -10.87 19.36
C PRO A 123 -15.10 -10.66 20.68
N ALA A 124 -15.68 -9.94 21.65
CA ALA A 124 -15.14 -9.74 22.99
C ALA A 124 -14.96 -11.06 23.79
N GLU A 125 -15.69 -12.12 23.45
CA GLU A 125 -15.57 -13.45 24.05
C GLU A 125 -14.51 -14.31 23.35
N SER A 126 -13.81 -13.78 22.34
CA SER A 126 -12.74 -14.54 21.68
C SER A 126 -11.55 -14.72 22.62
N THR A 127 -11.07 -15.95 22.74
CA THR A 127 -9.92 -16.29 23.59
C THR A 127 -8.72 -16.73 22.76
N VAL A 128 -7.54 -16.64 23.37
CA VAL A 128 -6.29 -17.11 22.78
C VAL A 128 -5.56 -17.99 23.79
N GLU A 129 -5.12 -19.15 23.31
CA GLU A 129 -4.29 -20.07 24.07
C GLU A 129 -2.84 -19.94 23.61
N PHE A 130 -1.92 -19.82 24.56
CA PHE A 130 -0.50 -19.66 24.25
C PHE A 130 0.41 -20.19 25.36
N THR A 131 1.67 -20.41 25.03
CA THR A 131 2.75 -20.70 25.99
C THR A 131 3.83 -19.63 25.87
N ILE A 132 4.60 -19.38 26.93
CA ILE A 132 5.73 -18.44 26.89
C ILE A 132 7.04 -19.24 26.90
N GLY A 133 7.89 -19.00 25.91
CA GLY A 133 9.14 -19.74 25.74
C GLY A 133 8.91 -21.25 25.67
N ASN A 134 9.64 -22.00 26.50
CA ASN A 134 9.56 -23.46 26.60
C ASN A 134 8.71 -23.94 27.79
N GLU A 135 7.89 -23.07 28.37
CA GLU A 135 7.07 -23.44 29.51
C GLU A 135 5.95 -24.43 29.10
N PRO A 136 5.65 -25.44 29.93
CA PRO A 136 4.63 -26.44 29.62
C PRO A 136 3.20 -25.93 29.89
N TYR A 137 3.06 -24.80 30.60
CA TYR A 137 1.76 -24.26 31.00
C TYR A 137 1.12 -23.48 29.86
N VAL A 138 -0.11 -23.88 29.50
CA VAL A 138 -0.94 -23.16 28.54
C VAL A 138 -1.70 -22.07 29.29
N HIS A 139 -1.49 -20.83 28.85
CA HIS A 139 -2.27 -19.67 29.29
C HIS A 139 -3.44 -19.49 28.34
N GLU A 140 -4.59 -19.12 28.91
CA GLU A 140 -5.77 -18.69 28.16
C GLU A 140 -6.22 -17.34 28.71
N MET A 141 -6.53 -16.40 27.81
CA MET A 141 -7.13 -15.10 28.16
C MET A 141 -7.95 -14.57 27.00
N SER A 142 -8.74 -13.52 27.25
CA SER A 142 -9.44 -12.83 26.18
C SER A 142 -8.46 -12.19 25.20
N LEU A 143 -8.89 -12.02 23.95
CA LEU A 143 -8.06 -11.40 22.91
C LEU A 143 -7.64 -9.97 23.28
N GLU A 144 -8.50 -9.22 23.96
CA GLU A 144 -8.20 -7.86 24.42
C GLU A 144 -7.13 -7.85 25.53
N GLU A 145 -7.26 -8.72 26.53
CA GLU A 145 -6.26 -8.88 27.59
C GLU A 145 -4.92 -9.33 27.04
N PHE A 146 -4.94 -10.22 26.05
CA PHE A 146 -3.74 -10.67 25.37
C PHE A 146 -3.00 -9.51 24.70
N ARG A 147 -3.72 -8.69 23.92
CA ARG A 147 -3.14 -7.49 23.29
C ARG A 147 -2.59 -6.51 24.32
N LYS A 148 -3.30 -6.25 25.42
CA LYS A 148 -2.83 -5.40 26.54
C LYS A 148 -1.53 -5.94 27.11
N THR A 149 -1.50 -7.24 27.39
CA THR A 149 -0.34 -7.93 27.98
C THR A 149 0.87 -7.85 27.05
N LEU A 150 0.68 -8.05 25.75
CA LEU A 150 1.74 -7.91 24.77
C LEU A 150 2.28 -6.48 24.70
N LEU A 151 1.43 -5.44 24.70
CA LEU A 151 1.94 -4.06 24.71
C LEU A 151 2.77 -3.77 25.96
N VAL A 152 2.29 -4.18 27.13
CA VAL A 152 3.03 -4.00 28.39
C VAL A 152 4.38 -4.71 28.31
N SER A 153 4.42 -5.94 27.79
CA SER A 153 5.66 -6.71 27.61
C SER A 153 6.63 -6.02 26.65
N ILE A 154 6.16 -5.56 25.48
CA ILE A 154 6.99 -4.88 24.47
C ILE A 154 7.46 -3.49 24.91
N LEU A 155 6.67 -2.77 25.71
CA LEU A 155 7.02 -1.44 26.22
C LEU A 155 7.85 -1.49 27.51
N SER A 156 7.96 -2.65 28.14
CA SER A 156 8.77 -2.81 29.35
C SER A 156 10.23 -2.43 29.06
N PRO A 157 10.88 -1.63 29.92
CA PRO A 157 12.24 -1.21 29.68
C PRO A 157 13.18 -2.42 29.62
N ASP A 158 14.06 -2.45 28.62
CA ASP A 158 15.14 -3.44 28.58
C ASP A 158 16.18 -3.12 29.65
N ILE A 159 16.82 -4.16 30.18
CA ILE A 159 18.00 -4.00 31.04
C ILE A 159 19.14 -3.57 30.11
N GLU A 160 19.56 -2.31 30.21
CA GLU A 160 20.69 -1.79 29.44
C GLU A 160 22.00 -2.27 30.07
N GLU A 161 22.57 -3.34 29.51
CA GLU A 161 23.95 -3.74 29.81
C GLU A 161 24.91 -2.94 28.92
N GLU A 162 25.96 -2.37 29.52
CA GLU A 162 27.00 -1.67 28.77
C GLU A 162 27.89 -2.71 28.06
N ILE A 163 27.52 -3.09 26.84
CA ILE A 163 28.35 -3.91 25.94
C ILE A 163 29.15 -3.00 25.01
N LYS A 164 30.44 -3.30 24.90
CA LYS A 164 31.36 -2.72 23.91
C LYS A 164 31.47 -3.64 22.72
N LEU A 165 31.55 -3.07 21.51
CA LEU A 165 31.83 -3.88 20.32
C LEU A 165 33.26 -4.41 20.40
N SER A 166 33.43 -5.69 20.06
CA SER A 166 34.76 -6.20 19.76
C SER A 166 35.30 -5.58 18.46
N PRO A 167 36.62 -5.60 18.22
CA PRO A 167 37.21 -5.09 16.97
C PRO A 167 36.65 -5.74 15.70
N GLU A 168 36.17 -6.98 15.81
CA GLU A 168 35.46 -7.71 14.76
C GLU A 168 34.07 -8.09 15.27
N PRO A 169 33.11 -7.15 15.22
CA PRO A 169 31.87 -7.29 15.95
C PRO A 169 31.01 -8.43 15.40
N LYS A 170 30.64 -9.34 16.29
CA LYS A 170 29.72 -10.45 15.96
C LYS A 170 28.29 -9.95 15.84
N LYS A 171 27.47 -10.71 15.11
CA LYS A 171 26.04 -10.44 14.92
C LYS A 171 25.32 -10.21 16.25
N GLU A 172 25.62 -11.02 17.25
CA GLU A 172 24.98 -10.98 18.57
C GLU A 172 25.31 -9.68 19.32
N GLU A 173 26.56 -9.19 19.21
CA GLU A 173 27.00 -7.93 19.81
C GLU A 173 26.27 -6.74 19.19
N ILE A 174 26.14 -6.73 17.87
CA ILE A 174 25.45 -5.66 17.12
C ILE A 174 23.96 -5.64 17.47
N ILE A 175 23.32 -6.81 17.50
CA ILE A 175 21.91 -6.94 17.89
C ILE A 175 21.72 -6.50 19.34
N HIS A 176 22.64 -6.80 20.25
CA HIS A 176 22.56 -6.37 21.64
C HIS A 176 22.63 -4.85 21.76
N ILE A 177 23.55 -4.19 21.04
CA ILE A 177 23.68 -2.73 21.04
C ILE A 177 22.41 -2.05 20.52
N ILE A 178 21.82 -2.54 19.43
CA ILE A 178 20.55 -1.98 18.93
C ILE A 178 19.41 -2.32 19.91
N GLY A 179 19.49 -3.50 20.51
CA GLY A 179 18.46 -4.15 21.32
C GLY A 179 17.63 -5.08 20.44
N ALA A 180 17.65 -6.38 20.75
CA ALA A 180 17.02 -7.42 19.93
C ALA A 180 15.55 -7.11 19.59
N ARG A 181 14.81 -6.59 20.58
CA ARG A 181 13.42 -6.16 20.41
C ARG A 181 13.28 -5.06 19.35
N TYR A 182 14.03 -3.97 19.46
CA TYR A 182 13.94 -2.84 18.51
C TYR A 182 14.44 -3.23 17.14
N PHE A 183 15.45 -4.09 17.09
CA PHE A 183 15.97 -4.64 15.86
C PHE A 183 14.89 -5.43 15.08
N LEU A 184 14.07 -6.21 15.78
CA LEU A 184 12.94 -6.94 15.17
C LEU A 184 11.72 -6.06 14.89
N LEU A 185 11.46 -5.05 15.74
CA LEU A 185 10.33 -4.13 15.57
C LEU A 185 10.54 -3.12 14.43
N ALA A 186 11.78 -2.72 14.14
CA ALA A 186 12.09 -1.75 13.10
C ALA A 186 11.41 -2.08 11.75
N PRO A 187 11.58 -3.29 11.16
CA PRO A 187 10.92 -3.63 9.89
C PRO A 187 9.40 -3.73 10.00
N ILE A 188 8.83 -4.08 11.16
CA ILE A 188 7.37 -4.10 11.39
C ILE A 188 6.76 -2.69 11.24
N TYR A 189 7.54 -1.66 11.54
CA TYR A 189 7.17 -0.25 11.35
C TYR A 189 7.76 0.36 10.06
N GLY A 190 8.28 -0.46 9.16
CA GLY A 190 8.81 0.00 7.87
C GLY A 190 10.17 0.71 7.96
N LEU A 191 10.88 0.60 9.09
CA LEU A 191 12.23 1.12 9.25
C LEU A 191 13.24 0.10 8.73
N LYS A 192 13.96 0.42 7.65
CA LYS A 192 14.99 -0.47 7.08
C LYS A 192 16.36 -0.04 7.58
N LEU A 193 16.90 -0.78 8.55
CA LEU A 193 18.19 -0.49 9.16
C LEU A 193 19.31 -0.73 8.14
N LYS A 194 20.17 0.26 7.90
CA LYS A 194 21.22 0.20 6.86
C LYS A 194 22.61 0.05 7.45
N LYS A 195 23.01 0.96 8.33
CA LYS A 195 24.37 1.04 8.86
C LYS A 195 24.36 1.38 10.34
N LEU A 196 25.32 0.84 11.08
CA LEU A 196 25.66 1.25 12.44
C LEU A 196 27.05 1.87 12.43
N TYR A 197 27.20 3.06 13.00
CA TYR A 197 28.48 3.73 13.15
C TYR A 197 28.90 3.79 14.60
N VAL A 198 30.16 3.44 14.85
CA VAL A 198 30.80 3.56 16.16
C VAL A 198 31.32 4.97 16.31
N VAL A 199 30.81 5.70 17.30
CA VAL A 199 31.25 7.06 17.64
C VAL A 199 31.62 7.09 19.11
N GLU A 200 32.90 7.14 19.47
CA GLU A 200 33.30 7.27 20.88
C GLU A 200 33.09 8.71 21.38
N PRO A 201 32.08 9.08 22.19
CA PRO A 201 32.11 10.37 22.86
C PRO A 201 33.39 10.53 23.70
N SER A 202 33.91 11.75 23.76
CA SER A 202 35.20 12.17 24.34
C SER A 202 35.37 11.94 25.86
N ARG A 203 34.76 10.91 26.44
CA ARG A 203 34.84 10.50 27.85
C ARG A 203 34.82 8.97 28.05
N GLY A 204 35.25 8.19 27.06
CA GLY A 204 35.48 6.74 27.21
C GLY A 204 34.22 5.86 27.24
N LYS A 205 33.05 6.42 26.89
CA LYS A 205 31.86 5.64 26.54
C LYS A 205 31.79 5.52 25.02
N GLU A 206 31.42 4.37 24.48
CA GLU A 206 31.08 4.24 23.06
C GLU A 206 29.64 4.75 22.86
N GLY A 207 29.46 5.53 21.80
CA GLY A 207 28.18 6.00 21.30
C GLY A 207 27.93 5.37 19.94
N TYR A 208 26.67 5.28 19.57
CA TYR A 208 26.28 4.61 18.33
C TYR A 208 25.27 5.47 17.59
N ILE A 209 25.53 5.67 16.30
CA ILE A 209 24.59 6.29 15.37
C ILE A 209 24.12 5.22 14.40
N ILE A 210 22.82 5.10 14.24
CA ILE A 210 22.20 4.19 13.30
C ILE A 210 21.61 4.97 12.13
N ARG A 211 21.85 4.47 10.93
CA ARG A 211 21.28 4.97 9.68
C ARG A 211 20.23 4.01 9.18
N PHE A 212 19.06 4.53 8.85
CA PHE A 212 17.93 3.74 8.41
C PHE A 212 17.12 4.49 7.35
N ASP A 213 16.33 3.74 6.58
CA ASP A 213 15.37 4.29 5.63
C ASP A 213 13.97 4.24 6.25
N ARG A 214 13.27 5.36 6.16
CA ARG A 214 11.87 5.54 6.53
C ARG A 214 11.16 6.29 5.42
N ASP A 215 10.13 5.68 4.83
CA ASP A 215 9.33 6.30 3.76
C ASP A 215 10.17 6.86 2.59
N SER A 216 11.22 6.15 2.20
CA SER A 216 12.20 6.57 1.16
C SER A 216 13.06 7.78 1.55
N ARG A 217 13.11 8.12 2.85
CA ARG A 217 14.03 9.11 3.42
C ARG A 217 15.07 8.41 4.27
N ILE A 218 16.32 8.80 4.09
CA ILE A 218 17.42 8.31 4.90
C ILE A 218 17.53 9.17 6.15
N GLU A 219 17.47 8.55 7.31
CA GLU A 219 17.59 9.19 8.61
C GLU A 219 18.76 8.61 9.40
N GLU A 220 19.33 9.44 10.26
CA GLU A 220 20.39 9.09 11.21
C GLU A 220 20.00 9.54 12.61
N SER A 221 20.11 8.64 13.57
CA SER A 221 19.81 8.93 14.97
C SER A 221 20.74 8.17 15.89
N THR A 222 20.79 8.57 17.16
CA THR A 222 21.36 7.72 18.20
C THR A 222 20.49 6.47 18.39
N ILE A 223 21.07 5.40 18.98
CA ILE A 223 20.30 4.21 19.35
C ILE A 223 19.17 4.57 20.33
N LYS A 224 19.43 5.46 21.29
CA LYS A 224 18.41 5.90 22.25
C LYS A 224 17.21 6.57 21.57
N GLU A 225 17.46 7.45 20.59
CA GLU A 225 16.42 8.11 19.81
C GLU A 225 15.62 7.11 18.95
N LEU A 226 16.29 6.14 18.33
CA LEU A 226 15.63 5.07 17.58
C LEU A 226 14.69 4.27 18.49
N ARG A 227 15.20 3.81 19.65
CA ARG A 227 14.43 3.04 20.63
C ARG A 227 13.20 3.83 21.09
N GLU A 228 13.37 5.10 21.41
CA GLU A 228 12.27 5.98 21.83
C GLU A 228 11.25 6.21 20.71
N ALA A 229 11.70 6.38 19.47
CA ALA A 229 10.82 6.51 18.32
C ALA A 229 9.98 5.23 18.11
N ILE A 230 10.59 4.05 18.20
CA ILE A 230 9.89 2.76 18.10
C ILE A 230 8.91 2.57 19.27
N ARG A 231 9.31 2.90 20.51
CA ARG A 231 8.40 2.85 21.68
C ARG A 231 7.17 3.73 21.47
N LYS A 232 7.34 4.95 20.94
CA LYS A 232 6.21 5.83 20.61
C LYS A 232 5.31 5.24 19.53
N MET A 233 5.86 4.49 18.57
CA MET A 233 5.05 3.78 17.57
C MET A 233 4.26 2.63 18.20
N VAL A 234 4.89 1.81 19.04
CA VAL A 234 4.23 0.73 19.80
C VAL A 234 3.15 1.27 20.75
N ALA A 235 3.41 2.37 21.45
CA ALA A 235 2.46 2.96 22.38
C ALA A 235 1.22 3.56 21.70
N ARG A 236 1.25 3.77 20.39
CA ARG A 236 0.10 4.20 19.59
C ARG A 236 -0.75 3.02 19.10
N GLU A 237 -0.31 1.79 19.30
CA GLU A 237 -1.15 0.64 19.01
C GLU A 237 -2.32 0.66 20.00
N GLU A 238 -3.54 0.78 19.47
CA GLU A 238 -4.75 0.82 20.27
C GLU A 238 -5.03 -0.58 20.84
N VAL A 239 -5.38 -0.64 22.13
CA VAL A 239 -5.96 -1.85 22.73
C VAL A 239 -7.38 -1.58 23.18
N GLY A 240 -8.27 -2.35 22.57
CA GLY A 240 -9.71 -2.33 22.71
C GLY A 240 -10.27 -3.01 21.48
N GLU A 241 -11.58 -3.23 21.45
CA GLU A 241 -12.25 -3.31 20.16
C GLU A 241 -11.77 -2.10 19.37
N LYS A 242 -11.13 -2.33 18.21
CA LYS A 242 -11.38 -1.38 17.14
C LYS A 242 -12.91 -1.30 17.15
N GLU A 243 -13.51 -0.14 17.46
CA GLU A 243 -14.84 0.18 16.91
C GLU A 243 -14.82 -0.47 15.54
N PRO A 244 -15.78 -1.33 15.15
CA PRO A 244 -15.68 -2.04 13.90
C PRO A 244 -15.50 -0.98 12.82
N ALA A 245 -14.24 -0.71 12.50
CA ALA A 245 -13.80 -0.10 11.29
C ALA A 245 -14.34 -1.17 10.38
N GLY A 246 -15.46 -0.84 9.72
CA GLY A 246 -16.09 -1.75 8.79
C GLY A 246 -14.94 -2.42 8.04
N ARG A 247 -15.03 -3.74 7.83
CA ARG A 247 -13.97 -4.61 7.30
C ARG A 247 -13.12 -3.96 6.20
N PHE A 248 -13.72 -2.99 5.53
CA PHE A 248 -13.25 -1.99 4.61
C PHE A 248 -12.88 -0.63 5.23
N SER A 249 -11.59 -0.30 5.28
CA SER A 249 -11.16 1.06 5.65
C SER A 249 -11.77 2.13 4.73
N PRO A 250 -12.53 3.13 5.23
CA PRO A 250 -13.08 4.19 4.39
C PRO A 250 -12.01 5.00 3.65
N ASN A 251 -10.82 5.14 4.24
CA ASN A 251 -9.68 5.85 3.66
C ASN A 251 -9.04 5.09 2.48
N ALA A 252 -9.28 3.79 2.35
CA ALA A 252 -8.77 3.00 1.23
C ALA A 252 -9.33 3.47 -0.13
N ILE A 253 -10.59 3.92 -0.14
CA ILE A 253 -11.27 4.34 -1.38
C ILE A 253 -10.60 5.60 -1.98
N PRO A 254 -10.45 6.73 -1.25
CA PRO A 254 -9.76 7.89 -1.77
C PRO A 254 -8.30 7.61 -2.19
N LEU A 255 -7.59 6.76 -1.44
CA LEU A 255 -6.21 6.39 -1.76
C LEU A 255 -6.13 5.56 -3.05
N ALA A 256 -7.05 4.61 -3.23
CA ALA A 256 -7.14 3.82 -4.44
C ALA A 256 -7.54 4.66 -5.65
N GLU A 257 -8.48 5.59 -5.50
CA GLU A 257 -8.85 6.55 -6.56
C GLU A 257 -7.66 7.39 -6.99
N LYS A 258 -6.94 7.98 -6.03
CA LYS A 258 -5.72 8.75 -6.30
C LYS A 258 -4.65 7.92 -7.00
N ALA A 259 -4.49 6.65 -6.62
CA ALA A 259 -3.57 5.72 -7.28
C ALA A 259 -3.98 5.41 -8.73
N LEU A 260 -5.28 5.24 -8.99
CA LEU A 260 -5.80 5.05 -10.35
C LEU A 260 -5.64 6.30 -11.22
N GLU A 261 -5.89 7.49 -10.67
CA GLU A 261 -5.67 8.78 -11.35
C GLU A 261 -4.20 8.99 -11.71
N ALA A 262 -3.29 8.55 -10.83
CA ALA A 262 -1.85 8.57 -11.07
C ALA A 262 -1.36 7.46 -12.03
N GLY A 263 -2.27 6.65 -12.60
CA GLY A 263 -1.91 5.56 -13.52
C GLY A 263 -1.23 4.37 -12.84
N ASN A 264 -1.38 4.20 -11.53
CA ASN A 264 -0.80 3.10 -10.76
C ASN A 264 -1.88 2.13 -10.23
N PRO A 265 -2.45 1.27 -11.09
CA PRO A 265 -3.53 0.36 -10.70
C PRO A 265 -3.09 -0.76 -9.76
N SER A 266 -1.81 -1.15 -9.73
CA SER A 266 -1.30 -2.11 -8.75
C SER A 266 -1.40 -1.55 -7.32
N ARG A 267 -0.99 -0.29 -7.12
CA ARG A 267 -1.10 0.39 -5.83
C ARG A 267 -2.55 0.60 -5.39
N ALA A 268 -3.46 0.80 -6.36
CA ALA A 268 -4.89 0.84 -6.05
C ALA A 268 -5.38 -0.50 -5.47
N LEU A 269 -4.91 -1.65 -5.99
CA LEU A 269 -5.25 -2.97 -5.46
C LEU A 269 -4.67 -3.22 -4.07
N GLU A 270 -3.48 -2.69 -3.76
CA GLU A 270 -2.88 -2.76 -2.41
C GLU A 270 -3.77 -2.08 -1.37
N HIS A 271 -4.27 -0.89 -1.68
CA HIS A 271 -5.22 -0.18 -0.82
C HIS A 271 -6.56 -0.92 -0.69
N LEU A 272 -6.98 -1.66 -1.72
CA LEU A 272 -8.27 -2.36 -1.76
C LEU A 272 -8.16 -3.85 -1.39
N ARG A 273 -7.09 -4.27 -0.72
CA ARG A 273 -6.84 -5.68 -0.36
C ARG A 273 -8.04 -6.33 0.33
N ASP A 274 -8.67 -5.61 1.26
CA ASP A 274 -9.79 -6.13 2.05
C ASP A 274 -11.01 -6.48 1.19
N TRP A 275 -11.29 -5.71 0.13
CA TRP A 275 -12.35 -6.02 -0.85
C TRP A 275 -12.05 -7.27 -1.67
N ILE A 276 -10.79 -7.45 -2.04
CA ILE A 276 -10.35 -8.62 -2.81
C ILE A 276 -10.50 -9.88 -1.93
N LEU A 277 -10.02 -9.81 -0.69
CA LEU A 277 -10.14 -10.89 0.29
C LEU A 277 -11.60 -11.18 0.63
N PHE A 278 -12.43 -10.15 0.78
CA PHE A 278 -13.87 -10.32 0.98
C PHE A 278 -14.50 -11.18 -0.12
N VAL A 279 -14.33 -10.78 -1.38
CA VAL A 279 -14.95 -11.50 -2.50
C VAL A 279 -14.42 -12.93 -2.59
N ARG A 280 -13.13 -13.13 -2.38
CA ARG A 280 -12.52 -14.47 -2.36
C ARG A 280 -13.17 -15.35 -1.29
N ASN A 281 -13.26 -14.86 -0.06
CA ASN A 281 -13.78 -15.63 1.07
C ASN A 281 -15.29 -15.85 0.97
N TYR A 282 -16.04 -14.85 0.50
CA TYR A 282 -17.47 -14.97 0.29
C TYR A 282 -17.80 -16.04 -0.77
N ARG A 283 -16.99 -16.15 -1.83
CA ARG A 283 -17.18 -17.20 -2.86
C ARG A 283 -16.96 -18.61 -2.34
N ILE A 284 -16.18 -18.80 -1.28
CA ILE A 284 -15.86 -20.12 -0.72
C ILE A 284 -16.99 -20.60 0.22
N GLY A 285 -17.60 -19.70 0.98
CA GLY A 285 -18.66 -20.09 1.93
C GLY A 285 -19.33 -18.93 2.66
N GLY A 286 -19.38 -17.74 2.04
CA GLY A 286 -19.94 -16.54 2.67
C GLY A 286 -21.44 -16.63 2.94
N THR A 287 -21.91 -15.88 3.95
CA THR A 287 -23.32 -15.76 4.31
C THR A 287 -23.82 -14.33 4.16
N VAL A 288 -25.13 -14.15 3.95
CA VAL A 288 -25.75 -12.82 3.78
C VAL A 288 -25.53 -11.91 4.99
N ALA A 289 -25.37 -12.48 6.19
CA ALA A 289 -25.05 -11.72 7.41
C ALA A 289 -23.74 -10.92 7.30
N GLN A 290 -22.76 -11.40 6.52
CA GLN A 290 -21.49 -10.70 6.28
C GLN A 290 -21.65 -9.39 5.48
N LEU A 291 -22.81 -9.17 4.85
CA LEU A 291 -23.12 -7.94 4.10
C LEU A 291 -23.94 -6.93 4.93
N MET A 292 -24.65 -7.40 5.96
CA MET A 292 -25.65 -6.61 6.71
C MET A 292 -25.04 -5.51 7.59
N HIS A 293 -23.74 -5.57 7.87
CA HIS A 293 -23.03 -4.63 8.75
C HIS A 293 -22.13 -3.64 7.99
N GLU A 294 -22.12 -3.68 6.66
CA GLU A 294 -21.22 -2.85 5.85
C GLU A 294 -21.94 -1.59 5.34
N PRO A 295 -21.30 -0.41 5.38
CA PRO A 295 -21.87 0.80 4.78
C PRO A 295 -21.92 0.63 3.25
N GLU A 296 -23.08 0.20 2.75
CA GLU A 296 -23.34 -0.17 1.34
C GLU A 296 -22.66 0.75 0.30
N PRO A 297 -22.66 2.10 0.42
CA PRO A 297 -22.05 2.97 -0.58
C PRO A 297 -20.51 2.84 -0.70
N HIS A 298 -19.81 2.64 0.43
CA HIS A 298 -18.36 2.48 0.44
C HIS A 298 -17.98 1.09 -0.08
N PHE A 299 -18.73 0.08 0.35
CA PHE A 299 -18.52 -1.28 -0.09
C PHE A 299 -18.70 -1.42 -1.61
N GLU A 300 -19.80 -0.90 -2.16
CA GLU A 300 -20.04 -0.81 -3.61
C GLU A 300 -18.88 -0.11 -4.34
N ARG A 301 -18.39 1.00 -3.79
CA ARG A 301 -17.35 1.79 -4.44
C ARG A 301 -16.03 1.05 -4.50
N GLY A 302 -15.60 0.40 -3.42
CA GLY A 302 -14.36 -0.36 -3.42
C GLY A 302 -14.39 -1.55 -4.39
N LEU A 303 -15.50 -2.31 -4.45
CA LEU A 303 -15.65 -3.40 -5.42
C LEU A 303 -15.52 -2.92 -6.87
N LEU A 304 -16.13 -1.78 -7.18
CA LEU A 304 -16.03 -1.17 -8.51
C LEU A 304 -14.58 -0.78 -8.84
N LEU A 305 -13.85 -0.20 -7.88
CA LEU A 305 -12.46 0.21 -8.06
C LEU A 305 -11.52 -1.00 -8.25
N VAL A 306 -11.77 -2.12 -7.55
CA VAL A 306 -11.03 -3.37 -7.76
C VAL A 306 -11.20 -3.88 -9.19
N GLY A 307 -12.44 -3.97 -9.68
CA GLY A 307 -12.71 -4.40 -11.05
C GLY A 307 -12.05 -3.50 -12.08
N ARG A 308 -12.11 -2.18 -11.87
CA ARG A 308 -11.45 -1.19 -12.74
C ARG A 308 -9.92 -1.34 -12.72
N ALA A 309 -9.32 -1.53 -11.55
CA ALA A 309 -7.87 -1.69 -11.42
C ALA A 309 -7.38 -2.96 -12.14
N TYR A 310 -8.08 -4.09 -11.99
CA TYR A 310 -7.74 -5.31 -12.73
C TYR A 310 -7.87 -5.14 -14.25
N ARG A 311 -8.90 -4.41 -14.72
CA ARG A 311 -9.05 -4.09 -16.14
C ARG A 311 -7.89 -3.24 -16.66
N LEU A 312 -7.49 -2.21 -15.91
CA LEU A 312 -6.36 -1.34 -16.30
C LEU A 312 -5.01 -2.08 -16.30
N LEU A 313 -4.89 -3.16 -15.54
CA LEU A 313 -3.76 -4.09 -15.58
C LEU A 313 -3.86 -5.14 -16.72
N ASN A 314 -4.83 -5.02 -17.62
CA ASN A 314 -5.15 -6.00 -18.66
C ASN A 314 -5.44 -7.42 -18.12
N ARG A 315 -5.85 -7.54 -16.85
CA ARG A 315 -6.28 -8.79 -16.22
C ARG A 315 -7.78 -8.99 -16.43
N ASN A 316 -8.21 -8.95 -17.68
CA ASN A 316 -9.61 -8.87 -18.09
C ASN A 316 -10.50 -9.99 -17.54
N LYS A 317 -10.02 -11.25 -17.58
CA LYS A 317 -10.76 -12.39 -17.04
C LYS A 317 -11.09 -12.23 -15.55
N ILE A 318 -10.09 -11.81 -14.75
CA ILE A 318 -10.26 -11.57 -13.31
C ILE A 318 -11.22 -10.40 -13.09
N ALA A 319 -11.05 -9.32 -13.84
CA ALA A 319 -11.92 -8.15 -13.76
C ALA A 319 -13.38 -8.48 -14.10
N GLU A 320 -13.63 -9.26 -15.16
CA GLU A 320 -14.96 -9.71 -15.56
C GLU A 320 -15.61 -10.59 -14.50
N ASP A 321 -14.90 -11.62 -14.02
CA ASP A 321 -15.40 -12.51 -12.97
C ASP A 321 -15.75 -11.72 -11.70
N PHE A 322 -14.88 -10.78 -11.32
CA PHE A 322 -15.06 -9.95 -10.13
C PHE A 322 -16.27 -9.00 -10.27
N LEU A 323 -16.40 -8.31 -11.41
CA LEU A 323 -17.51 -7.39 -11.66
C LEU A 323 -18.85 -8.14 -11.77
N ARG A 324 -18.88 -9.29 -12.45
CA ARG A 324 -20.08 -10.14 -12.52
C ARG A 324 -20.51 -10.60 -11.14
N PHE A 325 -19.56 -11.08 -10.34
CA PHE A 325 -19.84 -11.47 -8.96
C PHE A 325 -20.34 -10.29 -8.14
N SER A 326 -19.74 -9.11 -8.28
CA SER A 326 -20.17 -7.89 -7.57
C SER A 326 -21.61 -7.48 -7.93
N ILE A 327 -22.00 -7.61 -9.20
CA ILE A 327 -23.38 -7.36 -9.66
C ILE A 327 -24.37 -8.37 -9.06
N GLN A 328 -23.95 -9.63 -8.92
CA GLN A 328 -24.77 -10.68 -8.30
C GLN A 328 -24.91 -10.48 -6.80
N LEU A 329 -23.80 -10.14 -6.13
CA LEU A 329 -23.72 -9.87 -4.71
C LEU A 329 -24.58 -8.68 -4.30
N LEU A 330 -24.64 -7.65 -5.16
CA LEU A 330 -25.31 -6.38 -4.87
C LEU A 330 -26.42 -6.12 -5.90
N PRO A 331 -27.55 -6.86 -5.84
CA PRO A 331 -28.61 -6.78 -6.85
C PRO A 331 -29.25 -5.39 -6.94
N ASN A 332 -29.27 -4.65 -5.84
CA ASN A 332 -29.87 -3.31 -5.72
C ASN A 332 -28.82 -2.18 -5.64
N ALA A 333 -27.58 -2.46 -6.03
CA ALA A 333 -26.49 -1.48 -5.93
C ALA A 333 -26.82 -0.15 -6.61
N ARG A 334 -26.57 0.97 -5.92
CA ARG A 334 -26.74 2.32 -6.51
C ARG A 334 -25.80 2.49 -7.71
N LYS A 335 -24.58 1.94 -7.63
CA LYS A 335 -23.58 2.00 -8.70
C LYS A 335 -23.69 0.89 -9.75
N LYS A 336 -24.77 0.08 -9.75
CA LYS A 336 -25.03 -0.96 -10.76
C LYS A 336 -24.85 -0.50 -12.22
N PRO A 337 -25.26 0.71 -12.64
CA PRO A 337 -25.05 1.18 -14.01
C PRO A 337 -23.56 1.27 -14.37
N VAL A 338 -22.72 1.66 -13.40
CA VAL A 338 -21.27 1.80 -13.56
C VAL A 338 -20.59 0.44 -13.61
N PHE A 339 -21.02 -0.53 -12.79
CA PHE A 339 -20.55 -1.93 -12.89
C PHE A 339 -20.80 -2.53 -14.28
N LEU A 340 -22.02 -2.34 -14.82
CA LEU A 340 -22.36 -2.80 -16.16
C LEU A 340 -21.52 -2.11 -17.24
N PHE A 341 -21.24 -0.82 -17.08
CA PHE A 341 -20.40 -0.07 -18.01
C PHE A 341 -18.94 -0.54 -17.98
N GLU A 342 -18.34 -0.73 -16.80
CA GLU A 342 -16.97 -1.29 -16.67
C GLU A 342 -16.88 -2.71 -17.24
N LEU A 343 -17.87 -3.56 -16.97
CA LEU A 343 -17.94 -4.91 -17.54
C LEU A 343 -18.02 -4.88 -19.07
N SER A 344 -18.79 -3.93 -19.62
CA SER A 344 -18.90 -3.75 -21.07
C SER A 344 -17.58 -3.33 -21.71
N GLN A 345 -16.80 -2.49 -21.05
CA GLN A 345 -15.49 -2.05 -21.54
C GLN A 345 -14.52 -3.22 -21.68
N ILE A 346 -14.59 -4.22 -20.78
CA ILE A 346 -13.80 -5.45 -20.86
C ILE A 346 -14.20 -6.24 -22.11
N MET A 347 -15.50 -6.52 -22.28
CA MET A 347 -16.00 -7.25 -23.45
C MET A 347 -15.65 -6.53 -24.76
N PHE A 348 -15.74 -5.20 -24.75
CA PHE A 348 -15.38 -4.37 -25.89
C PHE A 348 -13.90 -4.48 -26.25
N SER A 349 -12.99 -4.39 -25.27
CA SER A 349 -11.55 -4.46 -25.52
C SER A 349 -11.10 -5.86 -25.96
N GLU A 350 -11.83 -6.90 -25.58
CA GLU A 350 -11.62 -8.28 -26.06
C GLU A 350 -12.26 -8.58 -27.43
N GLY A 351 -12.90 -7.60 -28.07
CA GLY A 351 -13.58 -7.80 -29.35
C GLY A 351 -14.89 -8.60 -29.26
N ARG A 352 -15.40 -8.85 -28.05
CA ARG A 352 -16.68 -9.53 -27.77
C ARG A 352 -17.85 -8.55 -27.91
N TYR A 353 -17.94 -7.91 -29.07
CA TYR A 353 -18.88 -6.83 -29.36
C TYR A 353 -20.35 -7.21 -29.13
N GLY A 354 -20.74 -8.44 -29.50
CA GLY A 354 -22.11 -8.94 -29.33
C GLY A 354 -22.52 -9.02 -27.86
N GLU A 355 -21.61 -9.43 -26.99
CA GLU A 355 -21.86 -9.56 -25.55
C GLU A 355 -21.92 -8.20 -24.85
N ALA A 356 -21.10 -7.24 -25.30
CA ALA A 356 -21.06 -5.89 -24.74
C ALA A 356 -22.36 -5.10 -24.95
N ILE A 357 -23.12 -5.37 -26.02
CA ILE A 357 -24.36 -4.62 -26.36
C ILE A 357 -25.37 -4.63 -25.22
N GLY A 358 -25.63 -5.78 -24.60
CA GLY A 358 -26.65 -5.93 -23.57
C GLY A 358 -26.35 -5.08 -22.32
N PRO A 359 -25.18 -5.28 -21.68
CA PRO A 359 -24.73 -4.47 -20.56
C PRO A 359 -24.63 -2.97 -20.87
N LEU A 360 -24.16 -2.56 -22.06
CA LEU A 360 -24.11 -1.14 -22.48
C LEU A 360 -25.52 -0.52 -22.53
N ARG A 361 -26.48 -1.18 -23.18
CA ARG A 361 -27.87 -0.70 -23.24
C ARG A 361 -28.48 -0.59 -21.85
N ARG A 362 -28.19 -1.56 -20.97
CA ARG A 362 -28.68 -1.55 -19.59
C ARG A 362 -28.04 -0.41 -18.77
N ALA A 363 -26.73 -0.20 -18.91
CA ALA A 363 -26.03 0.91 -18.28
C ALA A 363 -26.60 2.27 -18.70
N ARG A 364 -26.87 2.47 -19.99
CA ARG A 364 -27.53 3.68 -20.51
C ARG A 364 -28.92 3.86 -19.94
N LYS A 365 -29.75 2.81 -19.94
CA LYS A 365 -31.11 2.84 -19.41
C LYS A 365 -31.15 3.22 -17.92
N LEU A 366 -30.11 2.84 -17.17
CA LEU A 366 -29.99 3.15 -15.75
C LEU A 366 -29.21 4.45 -15.45
N GLY A 367 -28.96 5.29 -16.46
CA GLY A 367 -28.51 6.66 -16.23
C GLY A 367 -27.05 6.99 -16.60
N ILE A 368 -26.26 6.06 -17.16
CA ILE A 368 -24.95 6.44 -17.71
C ILE A 368 -25.15 7.33 -18.94
N SER A 369 -24.38 8.42 -19.05
CA SER A 369 -24.46 9.38 -20.15
C SER A 369 -24.30 8.72 -21.53
N LYS A 370 -25.10 9.20 -22.50
CA LYS A 370 -24.97 8.83 -23.92
C LYS A 370 -23.58 9.10 -24.48
N SER A 371 -22.91 10.18 -24.06
CA SER A 371 -21.55 10.51 -24.52
C SER A 371 -20.52 9.44 -24.16
N LEU A 372 -20.76 8.64 -23.11
CA LEU A 372 -19.88 7.54 -22.71
C LEU A 372 -20.31 6.21 -23.35
N VAL A 373 -21.62 5.95 -23.45
CA VAL A 373 -22.13 4.63 -23.89
C VAL A 373 -22.23 4.52 -25.41
N TYR A 374 -22.71 5.55 -26.09
CA TYR A 374 -23.03 5.47 -27.52
C TYR A 374 -21.82 5.28 -28.43
N PRO A 375 -20.62 5.82 -28.15
CA PRO A 375 -19.43 5.48 -28.92
C PRO A 375 -19.18 3.97 -28.95
N LEU A 376 -19.13 3.33 -27.77
CA LEU A 376 -18.90 1.91 -27.62
C LEU A 376 -20.04 1.09 -28.24
N LEU A 377 -21.29 1.49 -28.00
CA LEU A 377 -22.47 0.78 -28.48
C LEU A 377 -22.59 0.86 -30.01
N GLY A 378 -22.30 2.03 -30.61
CA GLY A 378 -22.26 2.23 -32.05
C GLY A 378 -21.22 1.35 -32.73
N LYS A 379 -20.00 1.31 -32.18
CA LYS A 379 -18.96 0.40 -32.65
C LYS A 379 -19.37 -1.07 -32.51
N CYS A 380 -19.91 -1.48 -31.36
CA CYS A 380 -20.41 -2.84 -31.19
C CYS A 380 -21.48 -3.20 -32.24
N PHE A 381 -22.40 -2.29 -32.54
CA PHE A 381 -23.41 -2.52 -33.56
C PHE A 381 -22.80 -2.66 -34.96
N LEU A 382 -21.80 -1.85 -35.31
CA LEU A 382 -21.10 -1.98 -36.61
C LEU A 382 -20.41 -3.32 -36.76
N GLU A 383 -19.67 -3.75 -35.74
CA GLU A 383 -18.97 -5.04 -35.78
C GLU A 383 -19.95 -6.21 -35.84
N CYS A 384 -21.12 -6.07 -35.21
CA CYS A 384 -22.22 -7.03 -35.33
C CYS A 384 -23.09 -6.85 -36.58
N LYS A 385 -22.68 -6.03 -37.56
CA LYS A 385 -23.42 -5.74 -38.82
C LYS A 385 -24.82 -5.17 -38.62
N ARG A 386 -25.11 -4.56 -37.47
CA ARG A 386 -26.36 -3.87 -37.15
C ARG A 386 -26.28 -2.41 -37.56
N ASN A 387 -26.11 -2.16 -38.86
CA ASN A 387 -25.73 -0.84 -39.40
C ASN A 387 -26.77 0.26 -39.09
N VAL A 388 -28.07 -0.06 -39.14
CA VAL A 388 -29.15 0.89 -38.79
C VAL A 388 -29.02 1.34 -37.34
N ALA A 389 -28.84 0.38 -36.41
CA ALA A 389 -28.69 0.69 -34.99
C ALA A 389 -27.44 1.55 -34.76
N ALA A 390 -26.31 1.19 -35.35
CA ALA A 390 -25.08 1.98 -35.27
C ALA A 390 -25.26 3.42 -35.77
N PHE A 391 -25.88 3.59 -36.94
CA PHE A 391 -26.13 4.89 -37.53
C PHE A 391 -27.02 5.76 -36.63
N VAL A 392 -28.06 5.18 -36.02
CA VAL A 392 -28.97 5.90 -35.13
C VAL A 392 -28.26 6.39 -33.86
N VAL A 393 -27.57 5.50 -33.11
CA VAL A 393 -26.90 5.94 -31.86
C VAL A 393 -25.73 6.90 -32.11
N LEU A 394 -24.93 6.69 -33.16
CA LEU A 394 -23.84 7.61 -33.50
C LEU A 394 -24.38 8.91 -34.10
N GLY A 395 -25.50 8.85 -34.84
CA GLY A 395 -26.20 10.02 -35.38
C GLY A 395 -26.81 10.91 -34.29
N GLU A 396 -27.28 10.32 -33.18
CA GLU A 396 -27.67 11.09 -31.98
C GLU A 396 -26.49 11.88 -31.43
N LEU A 397 -25.30 11.28 -31.28
CA LEU A 397 -24.11 12.02 -30.86
C LEU A 397 -23.71 13.10 -31.89
N ASN A 398 -23.85 12.81 -33.19
CA ASN A 398 -23.49 13.77 -34.24
C ASN A 398 -24.37 15.01 -34.20
N ARG A 399 -25.69 14.84 -34.04
CA ARG A 399 -26.66 15.95 -33.94
C ARG A 399 -26.36 16.88 -32.77
N GLU A 400 -25.78 16.33 -31.71
CA GLU A 400 -25.43 17.08 -30.50
C GLU A 400 -23.98 17.57 -30.49
N GLY A 401 -23.22 17.30 -31.56
CA GLY A 401 -21.80 17.69 -31.64
C GLY A 401 -20.89 16.92 -30.68
N LEU A 402 -21.30 15.76 -30.19
CA LEU A 402 -20.59 14.96 -29.16
C LEU A 402 -19.74 13.82 -29.73
N LEU A 403 -19.58 13.71 -31.05
CA LEU A 403 -18.74 12.67 -31.65
C LEU A 403 -17.24 12.97 -31.44
N ASP A 404 -16.53 12.06 -30.81
CA ASP A 404 -15.07 12.01 -30.82
C ASP A 404 -14.51 11.56 -32.18
N LYS A 405 -13.17 11.60 -32.32
CA LYS A 405 -12.48 11.31 -33.58
C LYS A 405 -12.80 9.90 -34.11
N ASP A 406 -12.81 8.89 -33.25
CA ASP A 406 -13.03 7.50 -33.66
C ASP A 406 -14.50 7.24 -33.98
N SER A 407 -15.40 7.83 -33.17
CA SER A 407 -16.84 7.75 -33.37
C SER A 407 -17.29 8.41 -34.66
N LYS A 408 -16.62 9.48 -35.12
CA LYS A 408 -16.84 10.05 -36.47
C LYS A 408 -16.52 9.05 -37.56
N LEU A 409 -15.39 8.34 -37.47
CA LEU A 409 -15.02 7.32 -38.45
C LEU A 409 -16.05 6.18 -38.46
N TRP A 410 -16.50 5.75 -37.28
CA TRP A 410 -17.54 4.72 -37.17
C TRP A 410 -18.89 5.20 -37.71
N TYR A 411 -19.25 6.46 -37.51
CA TYR A 411 -20.48 7.04 -38.04
C TYR A 411 -20.48 7.09 -39.56
N GLU A 412 -19.37 7.53 -40.17
CA GLU A 412 -19.22 7.54 -41.62
C GLU A 412 -19.18 6.12 -42.22
N GLU A 413 -18.57 5.16 -41.52
CA GLU A 413 -18.63 3.75 -41.91
C GLU A 413 -20.07 3.19 -41.83
N ALA A 414 -20.83 3.57 -40.80
CA ALA A 414 -22.24 3.20 -40.69
C ALA A 414 -23.07 3.73 -41.86
N LYS A 415 -22.87 5.01 -42.23
CA LYS A 415 -23.48 5.62 -43.42
C LYS A 415 -23.11 4.85 -44.68
N ARG A 416 -21.81 4.64 -44.91
CA ARG A 416 -21.31 3.94 -46.10
C ARG A 416 -21.93 2.55 -46.25
N ARG A 417 -22.13 1.81 -45.15
CA ARG A 417 -22.76 0.48 -45.15
C ARG A 417 -24.28 0.52 -45.37
N LEU A 418 -24.94 1.63 -45.08
CA LEU A 418 -26.38 1.82 -45.31
C LEU A 418 -26.70 2.31 -46.72
N GLY A 419 -25.81 3.10 -47.33
CA GLY A 419 -26.00 3.63 -48.69
C GLY A 419 -27.31 4.42 -48.80
N ASP A 420 -28.09 4.14 -49.85
CA ASP A 420 -29.33 4.87 -50.17
C ASP A 420 -30.41 4.73 -49.08
N ALA A 421 -30.33 3.69 -48.24
CA ALA A 421 -31.28 3.46 -47.15
C ALA A 421 -31.22 4.54 -46.04
N ILE A 422 -30.17 5.38 -46.02
CA ILE A 422 -30.07 6.52 -45.08
C ILE A 422 -31.26 7.45 -45.24
N SER A 423 -31.65 7.75 -46.48
CA SER A 423 -32.75 8.67 -46.78
C SER A 423 -34.09 8.22 -46.18
N ILE A 424 -34.29 6.91 -46.05
CA ILE A 424 -35.50 6.34 -45.41
C ILE A 424 -35.45 6.56 -43.90
N ILE A 425 -34.28 6.39 -43.28
CA ILE A 425 -34.08 6.47 -41.83
C ILE A 425 -34.13 7.92 -41.33
N GLU A 426 -33.55 8.86 -42.06
CA GLU A 426 -33.55 10.29 -41.70
C GLU A 426 -34.95 10.92 -41.75
N ASN A 427 -35.86 10.33 -42.53
CA ASN A 427 -37.25 10.74 -42.63
C ASN A 427 -38.16 10.10 -41.56
N ILE A 428 -37.63 9.26 -40.67
CA ILE A 428 -38.40 8.71 -39.54
C ILE A 428 -38.50 9.79 -38.46
N PRO A 429 -39.70 10.27 -38.10
CA PRO A 429 -39.85 11.25 -37.03
C PRO A 429 -39.31 10.68 -35.72
N SER A 430 -38.47 11.47 -35.03
CA SER A 430 -37.96 11.10 -33.71
C SER A 430 -39.15 10.76 -32.79
N PRO A 431 -39.08 9.68 -32.00
CA PRO A 431 -40.10 9.44 -30.98
C PRO A 431 -40.16 10.65 -30.06
N GLN A 432 -41.37 11.20 -29.86
CA GLN A 432 -41.58 12.25 -28.88
C GLN A 432 -41.08 11.75 -27.51
N PRO A 433 -40.36 12.57 -26.73
CA PRO A 433 -39.99 12.18 -25.38
C PRO A 433 -41.29 11.87 -24.63
N ALA A 434 -41.41 10.64 -24.13
CA ALA A 434 -42.46 10.32 -23.17
C ALA A 434 -42.24 11.23 -21.96
N ASP A 435 -43.29 11.95 -21.54
CA ASP A 435 -43.28 12.93 -20.45
C ASP A 435 -42.31 12.53 -19.32
N GLU A 436 -41.27 13.34 -19.13
CA GLU A 436 -40.29 13.20 -18.04
C GLU A 436 -40.85 13.64 -16.67
N ASP A 437 -42.19 13.66 -16.50
CA ASP A 437 -42.87 13.94 -15.23
C ASP A 437 -43.18 12.64 -14.46
N LEU A 438 -42.12 11.99 -14.00
CA LEU A 438 -42.16 11.19 -12.77
C LEU A 438 -41.00 11.62 -11.90
N THR A 439 -41.16 12.80 -11.31
CA THR A 439 -40.35 13.27 -10.18
C THR A 439 -40.45 12.25 -9.04
N ILE A 440 -39.36 11.53 -8.78
CA ILE A 440 -39.14 10.88 -7.49
C ILE A 440 -38.65 11.99 -6.55
N PRO A 441 -39.37 12.33 -5.47
CA PRO A 441 -38.92 13.38 -4.57
C PRO A 441 -37.70 12.92 -3.78
N GLY A 442 -36.65 13.74 -3.76
CA GLY A 442 -35.62 13.70 -2.71
C GLY A 442 -34.27 13.10 -3.09
N ILE A 443 -33.55 13.72 -4.02
CA ILE A 443 -32.07 13.73 -4.00
C ILE A 443 -31.63 15.15 -4.37
N MET A 444 -31.41 16.01 -3.36
CA MET A 444 -30.59 17.20 -3.54
C MET A 444 -29.12 16.76 -3.53
N VAL A 445 -28.41 17.17 -4.57
CA VAL A 445 -26.95 17.04 -4.68
C VAL A 445 -26.32 18.19 -3.91
N SER A 446 -25.57 17.83 -2.87
CA SER A 446 -24.44 18.60 -2.32
C SER A 446 -23.25 17.66 -2.25
#